data_AF-Q43409-F1
#
_entry.id   AF-Q43409-F1
#
_cell.length_a   1.000
_cell.length_b   1.000
_cell.length_c   1.000
_cell.angle_alpha   90.00
_cell.angle_beta   90.00
_cell.angle_gamma   90.00
#
_symmetry.space_group_name_H-M   'P 1'
#
loop_
_entity.id
_entity.type
_entity.pdbx_description
1 polymer ?
#
loop_
_entity_poly.entity_id
_entity_poly.type
_entity_poly.pdbx_seq_one_letter_code
_entity_poly.pdbx_strand_id
1 'polypeptide(L)'
;SPMGESAVDCAQLSTMPTVSLTIGGKVFDLAPEEYVLKVGEGAAAQCISGFIALDVAPPRGPLWILGDVFMGKYHTVFDFGKEQVGFAEAA
;
A
#
# COMPACT_ATOMS: atom_id res chain seq x y z
N SER A 1 -2.97 -8.08 -14.82
CA SER A 1 -3.57 -9.44 -14.98
C SER A 1 -4.14 -9.86 -13.64
N PRO A 2 -5.25 -10.60 -13.54
CA PRO A 2 -5.84 -10.97 -12.24
C PRO A 2 -4.94 -11.86 -11.36
N MET A 3 -3.81 -12.33 -11.88
CA MET A 3 -2.73 -13.00 -11.14
C MET A 3 -1.33 -12.45 -11.49
N GLY A 4 -1.25 -11.25 -12.07
CA GLY A 4 0.01 -10.68 -12.54
C GLY A 4 0.16 -9.25 -12.10
N GLU A 5 1.40 -8.85 -11.85
CA GLU A 5 1.81 -7.50 -11.51
C GLU A 5 1.11 -6.47 -12.41
N SER A 6 0.52 -5.45 -11.78
CA SER A 6 -0.12 -4.35 -12.50
C SER A 6 0.94 -3.32 -12.81
N ALA A 7 1.60 -3.47 -13.96
CA ALA A 7 2.60 -2.52 -14.43
C ALA A 7 1.96 -1.15 -14.71
N VAL A 8 2.68 -0.09 -14.33
CA VAL A 8 2.31 1.30 -14.56
C VAL A 8 3.47 2.04 -15.24
N ASP A 9 3.18 3.15 -15.92
CA ASP A 9 4.22 3.97 -16.53
C ASP A 9 4.98 4.75 -15.44
N CYS A 10 6.28 4.46 -15.31
CA CYS A 10 7.16 5.17 -14.38
C CYS A 10 7.21 6.68 -14.63
N ALA A 11 7.03 7.13 -15.88
CA ALA A 11 7.06 8.55 -16.22
C ALA A 11 5.83 9.32 -15.72
N GLN A 12 4.77 8.62 -15.30
CA GLN A 12 3.51 9.23 -14.86
C GLN A 12 3.38 9.30 -13.33
N LEU A 13 4.33 8.80 -12.54
CA LEU A 13 4.22 8.78 -11.06
C LEU A 13 3.83 10.14 -10.47
N SER A 14 4.47 11.22 -10.91
CA SER A 14 4.22 12.57 -10.40
C SER A 14 2.83 13.12 -10.68
N THR A 15 2.06 12.47 -11.56
CA THR A 15 0.68 12.84 -11.90
C THR A 15 -0.37 11.92 -11.28
N MET A 16 0.07 10.84 -10.64
CA MET A 16 -0.85 9.91 -10.00
C MET A 16 -1.41 10.51 -8.70
N PRO A 17 -2.64 10.14 -8.33
CA PRO A 17 -3.27 10.68 -7.13
C PRO A 17 -2.67 10.07 -5.86
N THR A 18 -2.67 10.84 -4.77
CA THR A 18 -2.51 10.29 -3.42
C THR A 18 -3.68 9.35 -3.11
N VAL A 19 -3.37 8.18 -2.54
CA VAL A 19 -4.39 7.24 -2.06
C VAL A 19 -4.50 7.36 -0.54
N SER A 20 -5.70 7.60 -0.05
CA SER A 20 -5.95 7.83 1.39
C SER A 20 -6.73 6.68 2.01
N LEU A 21 -6.22 6.14 3.13
CA LEU A 21 -6.92 5.17 3.96
C LEU A 21 -7.41 5.85 5.25
N THR A 22 -8.68 5.63 5.62
CA THR A 22 -9.19 6.12 6.91
C THR A 22 -9.24 4.98 7.92
N ILE A 23 -8.44 5.08 8.99
CA ILE A 23 -8.35 4.08 10.05
C ILE A 23 -8.55 4.78 11.40
N GLY A 24 -9.53 4.33 12.19
CA GLY A 24 -9.82 4.94 13.49
C GLY A 24 -10.18 6.43 13.42
N GLY A 25 -10.76 6.88 12.31
CA GLY A 25 -11.11 8.30 12.08
C GLY A 25 -9.94 9.21 11.69
N LYS A 26 -8.73 8.66 11.53
CA LYS A 26 -7.56 9.38 11.00
C LYS A 26 -7.28 8.98 9.56
N VAL A 27 -6.80 9.93 8.78
CA VAL A 27 -6.40 9.73 7.38
C VAL A 27 -4.92 9.38 7.31
N PHE A 28 -4.60 8.32 6.56
CA PHE A 28 -3.27 7.83 6.26
C PHE A 28 -3.08 7.88 4.75
N ASP A 29 -2.30 8.85 4.29
CA ASP A 29 -2.03 9.09 2.88
C ASP A 29 -0.85 8.24 2.38
N LEU A 30 -0.95 7.77 1.15
CA LEU A 30 0.15 7.17 0.40
C LEU A 30 0.35 7.96 -0.88
N ALA A 31 1.52 8.59 -1.01
CA ALA A 31 1.95 9.23 -2.25
C ALA A 31 2.26 8.18 -3.33
N PRO A 32 2.26 8.55 -4.63
CA PRO A 32 2.61 7.64 -5.72
C PRO A 32 3.91 6.88 -5.53
N GLU A 33 4.92 7.54 -4.97
CA GLU A 33 6.24 6.96 -4.69
C GLU A 33 6.21 5.90 -3.59
N GLU A 34 5.19 5.91 -2.74
CA GLU A 34 5.03 5.00 -1.60
C GLU A 34 4.23 3.75 -1.98
N TYR A 35 3.26 3.85 -2.90
CA TYR A 35 2.46 2.72 -3.34
C TYR A 35 2.85 2.13 -4.70
N VAL A 36 3.80 2.71 -5.42
CA VAL A 36 4.36 2.15 -6.67
C VAL A 36 5.77 1.62 -6.43
N LEU A 37 5.96 0.33 -6.69
CA LEU A 37 7.23 -0.36 -6.58
C LEU A 37 8.03 -0.18 -7.87
N LYS A 38 9.25 0.35 -7.76
CA LYS A 38 10.19 0.47 -8.88
C LYS A 38 11.20 -0.68 -8.84
N VAL A 39 11.13 -1.58 -9.81
CA VAL A 39 12.02 -2.75 -9.92
C VAL A 39 13.04 -2.51 -11.04
N GLY A 40 14.32 -2.67 -10.73
CA GLY A 40 15.42 -2.38 -11.64
C GLY A 40 15.84 -0.91 -11.65
N GLU A 41 16.76 -0.56 -12.56
CA GLU A 41 17.43 0.73 -12.57
C GLU A 41 17.40 1.42 -13.94
N GLY A 42 17.57 2.75 -13.91
CA GLY A 42 17.64 3.57 -15.12
C GLY A 42 16.39 3.51 -15.99
N ALA A 43 16.58 3.58 -17.31
CA ALA A 43 15.48 3.57 -18.29
C ALA A 43 14.79 2.21 -18.45
N ALA A 44 15.38 1.13 -17.92
CA ALA A 44 14.83 -0.21 -17.96
C ALA A 44 14.01 -0.56 -16.70
N ALA A 45 13.92 0.38 -15.75
CA ALA A 45 13.14 0.16 -14.53
C ALA A 45 11.66 -0.04 -14.85
N GLN A 46 11.05 -1.01 -14.18
CA GLN A 46 9.62 -1.31 -14.26
C GLN A 46 8.94 -0.75 -13.03
N CYS A 47 7.79 -0.10 -13.21
CA CYS A 47 6.97 0.37 -12.11
C CYS A 47 5.75 -0.53 -11.99
N ILE A 48 5.49 -1.02 -10.78
CA ILE A 48 4.43 -1.99 -10.48
C ILE A 48 3.57 -1.38 -9.37
N SER A 49 2.25 -1.40 -9.57
CA SER A 49 1.32 -1.01 -8.51
C SER A 49 1.47 -1.95 -7.30
N GLY A 50 1.59 -1.37 -6.11
CA GLY A 50 1.56 -2.09 -4.84
C GLY A 50 0.18 -2.60 -4.44
N PHE A 51 -0.86 -2.29 -5.23
CA PHE A 51 -2.22 -2.78 -5.00
C PHE A 51 -2.49 -4.07 -5.80
N ILE A 52 -2.99 -5.08 -5.08
CA ILE A 52 -3.36 -6.38 -5.66
C ILE A 52 -4.86 -6.59 -5.41
N ALA A 53 -5.59 -6.96 -6.46
CA ALA A 53 -6.99 -7.34 -6.34
C ALA A 53 -7.11 -8.69 -5.62
N LEU A 54 -7.89 -8.72 -4.54
CA LEU A 54 -8.15 -9.93 -3.77
C LEU A 54 -9.61 -9.95 -3.30
N ASP A 55 -10.38 -10.88 -3.85
CA ASP A 55 -11.75 -11.12 -3.39
C ASP A 55 -11.76 -12.21 -2.32
N VAL A 56 -12.00 -11.82 -1.06
CA VAL A 56 -12.18 -12.76 0.05
C VAL A 56 -13.68 -12.98 0.26
N ALA A 57 -14.13 -14.22 0.10
CA ALA A 57 -15.52 -14.58 0.28
C ALA A 57 -16.00 -14.44 1.75
N PRO A 58 -17.30 -14.24 1.99
CA PRO A 58 -17.89 -14.34 3.33
C PRO A 58 -17.58 -15.70 4.00
N PRO A 59 -17.45 -15.76 5.34
CA PRO A 59 -17.75 -14.72 6.32
C PRO A 59 -16.57 -13.79 6.66
N ARG A 60 -15.41 -13.97 6.03
CA ARG A 60 -14.18 -13.27 6.43
C ARG A 60 -13.92 -11.97 5.66
N GLY A 61 -14.43 -11.85 4.43
CA GLY A 61 -14.37 -10.62 3.66
C GLY A 61 -15.67 -9.80 3.68
N PRO A 62 -15.67 -8.60 3.07
CA PRO A 62 -14.54 -7.96 2.38
C PRO A 62 -13.47 -7.49 3.36
N LEU A 63 -12.19 -7.62 2.99
CA LEU A 63 -11.06 -7.18 3.80
C LEU A 63 -9.96 -6.55 2.95
N TRP A 64 -9.17 -5.70 3.59
CA TRP A 64 -7.90 -5.20 3.06
C TRP A 64 -6.75 -5.87 3.80
N ILE A 65 -5.65 -6.12 3.09
CA ILE A 65 -4.37 -6.53 3.69
C ILE A 65 -3.41 -5.35 3.55
N LEU A 66 -3.04 -4.75 4.68
CA LEU A 66 -2.08 -3.64 4.74
C LEU A 66 -0.69 -4.22 4.98
N GLY A 67 0.05 -4.48 3.89
CA GLY A 67 1.39 -5.06 3.93
C GLY A 67 2.50 -4.01 3.90
N ASP A 68 3.66 -4.41 3.37
CA ASP A 68 4.90 -3.63 3.37
C ASP A 68 4.77 -2.23 2.76
N VAL A 69 3.92 -2.04 1.75
CA VAL A 69 3.62 -0.72 1.18
C VAL A 69 3.10 0.26 2.24
N PHE A 70 2.15 -0.18 3.06
CA PHE A 70 1.58 0.65 4.12
C PHE A 70 2.51 0.70 5.34
N MET A 71 3.02 -0.45 5.76
CA MET A 71 3.87 -0.58 6.96
C MET A 71 5.25 0.07 6.79
N GLY A 72 5.73 0.23 5.56
CA GLY A 72 6.96 0.95 5.24
C GLY A 72 6.82 2.46 5.46
N LYS A 73 5.68 3.05 5.08
CA LYS A 73 5.38 4.47 5.35
C LYS A 73 4.94 4.70 6.79
N TYR A 74 4.20 3.76 7.36
CA TYR A 74 3.64 3.89 8.70
C TYR A 74 4.20 2.83 9.64
N HIS A 75 5.05 3.26 10.58
CA HIS A 75 5.52 2.43 11.67
C HIS A 75 4.32 1.81 12.39
N THR A 76 4.32 0.49 12.48
CA THR A 76 3.18 -0.30 12.96
C THR A 76 3.54 -1.01 14.26
N VAL A 77 2.75 -0.77 15.31
CA VAL A 77 2.88 -1.45 16.61
C VAL A 77 1.72 -2.42 16.77
N PHE A 78 2.04 -3.68 17.04
CA PHE A 78 1.08 -4.70 17.45
C PHE A 78 1.13 -4.84 18.97
N ASP A 79 0.16 -4.23 19.66
CA ASP A 79 0.08 -4.24 21.12
C ASP A 79 -0.85 -5.38 21.57
N PHE A 80 -0.27 -6.55 21.82
CA PHE A 80 -1.00 -7.72 22.30
C PHE A 80 -1.63 -7.50 23.67
N GLY A 81 -0.99 -6.72 24.55
CA GLY A 81 -1.48 -6.49 25.91
C GLY A 81 -2.78 -5.68 25.97
N LYS A 82 -3.05 -4.87 24.93
CA LYS A 82 -4.28 -4.09 24.77
C LYS A 82 -5.14 -4.52 23.57
N GLU A 83 -4.78 -5.61 22.91
CA GLU A 83 -5.47 -6.13 21.72
C GLU A 83 -5.69 -5.07 20.62
N GLN A 84 -4.67 -4.24 20.35
CA GLN A 84 -4.78 -3.12 19.42
C GLN A 84 -3.59 -3.03 18.46
N VAL A 85 -3.80 -2.32 17.35
CA VAL A 85 -2.75 -1.94 16.41
C VAL A 85 -2.65 -0.41 16.34
N GLY A 86 -1.43 0.11 16.41
CA GLY A 86 -1.14 1.54 16.34
C GLY A 86 -0.24 1.89 15.17
N PHE A 87 -0.47 3.06 14.58
CA PHE A 87 0.28 3.56 13.43
C PHE A 87 0.84 4.95 13.71
N ALA A 88 2.06 5.22 13.26
CA ALA A 88 2.72 6.53 13.25
C ALA A 88 3.53 6.69 11.96
N GLU A 89 3.86 7.90 11.55
CA GLU A 89 4.75 8.12 10.39
C GLU A 89 6.13 7.50 10.68
N ALA A 90 6.67 6.76 9.71
CA ALA A 90 8.01 6.20 9.77
C ALA A 90 9.08 7.30 9.59
N ALA A 91 10.30 7.03 10.08
CA ALA A 91 11.42 7.99 10.10
C ALA A 91 12.10 8.16 8.74
#